data_AF-A0A327J9E1-F1
#
_entry.id   AF-A0A327J9E1-F1
#
_cell.length_a   1.000
_cell.length_b   1.000
_cell.length_c   1.000
_cell.angle_alpha   90.00
_cell.angle_beta   90.00
_cell.angle_gamma   90.00
#
_symmetry.space_group_name_H-M   'P 1'
#
loop_
_entity.id
_entity.type
_entity.pdbx_description
1 polymer ?
#
loop_
_entity_poly.entity_id
_entity_poly.type
_entity_poly.pdbx_seq_one_letter_code
_entity_poly.pdbx_strand_id
1 'polypeptide(L)'
;MKKNGFTIKELVVVISVLIVILILLYPLFLKNVRKEQMIVKWAQKYSNIQYVFSVMKAKKELEPSKFTLKMFKQNFKEYFRITSELKRPYKQNFKNKITDDLYTFDKFYETETGEIIGFKWSNPLCKENELCAIMNIDLNGRELPNCWGKDIFGVNIYLNKVEPIGKGFNLNIVRNDCGKNGSGVYCSYYYLMGGFFD
;
A
#
# COMPACT_ATOMS: atom_id res chain seq x y z
N MET A 1 -3.05 34.80 55.22
CA MET A 1 -3.77 33.88 54.30
C MET A 1 -3.05 32.54 54.31
N LYS A 2 -3.68 31.46 54.82
CA LYS A 2 -3.08 30.11 54.74
C LYS A 2 -3.13 29.65 53.29
N LYS A 3 -1.97 29.38 52.69
CA LYS A 3 -1.89 28.70 51.39
C LYS A 3 -2.19 27.23 51.64
N ASN A 4 -3.40 26.80 51.29
CA ASN A 4 -3.76 25.39 51.32
C ASN A 4 -3.03 24.70 50.16
N GLY A 5 -1.86 24.12 50.43
CA GLY A 5 -1.13 23.30 49.48
C GLY A 5 -1.80 21.93 49.32
N PHE A 6 -1.67 21.33 48.14
CA PHE A 6 -2.14 19.97 47.90
C PHE A 6 -1.41 18.98 48.81
N THR A 7 -2.15 18.06 49.40
CA THR A 7 -1.57 16.99 50.21
C THR A 7 -0.94 15.92 49.30
N ILE A 8 0.10 15.23 49.78
CA ILE A 8 0.79 14.18 49.02
C ILE A 8 -0.21 13.10 48.54
N LYS A 9 -1.20 12.75 49.38
CA LYS A 9 -2.25 11.80 49.02
C LYS A 9 -3.12 12.26 47.84
N GLU A 10 -3.47 13.55 47.77
CA GLU A 10 -4.24 14.10 46.64
C GLU A 10 -3.40 14.09 45.37
N LEU A 11 -2.11 14.44 45.47
CA LEU A 11 -1.17 14.40 44.35
C LEU A 11 -1.03 12.98 43.78
N VAL A 12 -0.90 11.97 44.66
CA VAL A 12 -0.79 10.56 44.26
C VAL A 12 -2.06 10.07 43.55
N VAL A 13 -3.25 10.45 44.05
CA VAL A 13 -4.52 10.08 43.41
C VAL A 13 -4.62 10.73 42.02
N VAL A 14 -4.28 12.01 41.89
CA VAL A 14 -4.32 12.72 40.61
C VAL A 14 -3.34 12.10 39.60
N ILE A 15 -2.09 11.83 40.01
CA ILE A 15 -1.09 11.20 39.14
C ILE A 15 -1.55 9.81 38.70
N SER A 16 -2.11 9.01 39.62
CA SER A 16 -2.61 7.66 39.29
C SER A 16 -3.73 7.72 38.26
N VAL A 17 -4.68 8.65 38.39
CA VAL A 17 -5.75 8.85 37.42
C VAL A 17 -5.19 9.29 36.05
N LEU A 18 -4.22 10.22 36.03
CA LEU A 18 -3.57 10.66 34.80
C LEU A 18 -2.84 9.53 34.08
N ILE A 19 -2.11 8.69 34.81
CA ILE A 19 -1.41 7.53 34.24
C ILE A 19 -2.41 6.56 33.60
N VAL A 20 -3.53 6.27 34.27
CA VAL A 20 -4.57 5.38 33.73
C VAL A 20 -5.14 5.95 32.42
N ILE A 21 -5.45 7.25 32.39
CA ILE A 21 -5.96 7.90 31.17
C ILE A 21 -4.93 7.80 30.03
N LEU A 22 -3.65 8.06 30.32
CA LEU A 22 -2.58 7.98 29.30
C LEU A 22 -2.41 6.56 28.75
N ILE A 23 -2.47 5.53 29.61
CA ILE A 23 -2.39 4.13 29.19
C ILE A 23 -3.55 3.77 28.25
N LEU A 24 -4.76 4.25 28.54
CA LEU A 24 -5.94 4.03 27.71
C LEU A 24 -5.82 4.70 26.33
N LEU A 25 -5.19 5.87 26.27
CA LEU A 25 -5.05 6.64 25.02
C LEU A 25 -3.88 6.17 24.14
N TYR A 26 -2.80 5.65 24.73
CA TYR A 26 -1.61 5.21 24.01
C TYR A 26 -1.87 4.29 22.80
N PRO A 27 -2.68 3.20 22.90
CA PRO A 27 -2.93 2.32 21.76
C PRO A 27 -3.72 3.00 20.62
N LEU A 28 -4.56 4.00 20.93
CA LEU A 28 -5.32 4.74 19.92
C LEU A 28 -4.38 5.63 19.08
N PHE A 29 -3.48 6.35 19.74
CA PHE A 29 -2.49 7.19 19.06
C PHE A 29 -1.57 6.37 18.15
N LEU A 30 -1.04 5.25 18.63
CA LEU A 30 -0.16 4.40 17.82
C LEU A 30 -0.84 3.88 16.55
N LYS A 31 -2.12 3.46 16.65
CA LYS A 31 -2.87 2.96 15.49
C LYS A 31 -3.05 4.04 14.43
N ASN A 32 -3.38 5.26 14.83
CA ASN A 32 -3.58 6.38 13.91
C ASN A 32 -2.26 6.79 13.24
N VAL A 33 -1.18 6.89 14.00
CA VAL A 33 0.15 7.22 13.46
C VAL A 33 0.60 6.18 12.42
N ARG A 34 0.41 4.88 12.68
CA ARG A 34 0.77 3.83 11.73
C ARG A 34 -0.03 3.91 10.43
N LYS A 35 -1.33 4.20 10.53
CA LYS A 35 -2.21 4.43 9.37
C LYS A 35 -1.68 5.58 8.51
N GLU A 36 -1.46 6.76 9.11
CA GLU A 36 -0.93 7.92 8.37
C GLU A 36 0.44 7.64 7.75
N GLN A 37 1.34 6.98 8.49
CA GLN A 37 2.65 6.56 7.96
C GLN A 37 2.52 5.65 6.74
N MET A 38 1.52 4.76 6.68
CA MET A 38 1.31 3.91 5.50
C MET A 38 0.83 4.70 4.29
N ILE A 39 -0.04 5.70 4.45
CA ILE A 39 -0.44 6.60 3.35
C ILE A 39 0.79 7.32 2.79
N VAL A 40 1.64 7.87 3.67
CA VAL A 40 2.86 8.57 3.26
C VAL A 40 3.84 7.63 2.56
N LYS A 41 4.09 6.45 3.13
CA LYS A 41 4.93 5.42 2.49
C LYS A 41 4.39 5.03 1.11
N TRP A 42 3.07 4.87 0.99
CA TRP A 42 2.43 4.57 -0.30
C TRP A 42 2.62 5.70 -1.30
N ALA A 43 2.39 6.96 -0.91
CA ALA A 43 2.58 8.11 -1.79
C ALA A 43 4.03 8.23 -2.30
N GLN A 44 5.00 8.01 -1.41
CA GLN A 44 6.42 7.98 -1.76
C GLN A 44 6.73 6.81 -2.70
N LYS A 45 6.21 5.61 -2.40
CA LYS A 45 6.42 4.43 -3.24
C LYS A 45 5.82 4.62 -4.63
N TYR A 46 4.60 5.14 -4.72
CA TYR A 46 3.95 5.44 -5.99
C TYR A 46 4.76 6.45 -6.83
N SER A 47 5.28 7.50 -6.20
CA SER A 47 6.16 8.47 -6.88
C SER A 47 7.42 7.80 -7.44
N ASN A 48 8.03 6.89 -6.67
CA ASN A 48 9.18 6.11 -7.14
C ASN A 48 8.82 5.19 -8.31
N ILE A 49 7.64 4.55 -8.29
CA ILE A 49 7.14 3.74 -9.40
C ILE A 49 7.00 4.60 -10.65
N GLN A 50 6.35 5.76 -10.56
CA GLN A 50 6.21 6.67 -11.70
C GLN A 50 7.56 7.08 -12.27
N TYR A 51 8.52 7.40 -11.40
CA TYR A 51 9.89 7.72 -11.81
C TYR A 51 10.54 6.55 -12.57
N VAL A 52 10.50 5.32 -12.03
CA VAL A 52 11.03 4.12 -12.69
C VAL A 52 10.42 3.95 -14.09
N PHE A 53 9.10 4.05 -14.21
CA PHE A 53 8.42 3.94 -15.50
C PHE A 53 8.81 5.05 -16.47
N SER A 54 9.04 6.27 -15.98
CA SER A 54 9.53 7.37 -16.83
C SER A 54 10.93 7.11 -17.39
N VAL A 55 11.82 6.50 -16.59
CA VAL A 55 13.17 6.11 -17.01
C VAL A 55 13.11 4.97 -18.02
N MET A 56 12.30 3.93 -17.76
CA MET A 56 12.10 2.82 -18.70
C MET A 56 11.56 3.31 -20.05
N LYS A 57 10.65 4.28 -20.03
CA LYS A 57 10.16 4.94 -21.24
C LYS A 57 11.27 5.65 -21.99
N ALA A 58 12.08 6.46 -21.30
CA ALA A 58 13.20 7.19 -21.90
C ALA A 58 14.24 6.25 -22.55
N LYS A 59 14.46 5.07 -21.95
CA LYS A 59 15.35 4.02 -22.49
C LYS A 59 14.74 3.19 -23.63
N LYS A 60 13.49 3.48 -24.05
CA LYS A 60 12.74 2.69 -25.05
C LYS A 60 12.60 1.21 -24.66
N GLU A 61 12.51 0.93 -23.36
CA GLU A 61 12.28 -0.41 -22.80
C GLU A 61 10.79 -0.76 -22.73
N LEU A 62 9.91 0.23 -22.91
CA LEU A 62 8.45 0.07 -22.91
C LEU A 62 7.84 0.02 -24.32
N GLU A 63 8.62 -0.27 -25.37
CA GLU A 63 8.10 -0.39 -26.74
C GLU A 63 7.34 -1.73 -26.93
N PRO A 64 6.22 -1.79 -27.67
CA PRO A 64 5.40 -3.01 -27.80
C PRO A 64 6.18 -4.24 -28.30
N SER A 65 7.14 -4.02 -29.20
CA SER A 65 8.01 -5.08 -29.74
C SER A 65 9.04 -5.61 -28.73
N LYS A 66 9.32 -4.83 -27.68
CA LYS A 66 10.33 -5.14 -26.66
C LYS A 66 9.72 -5.48 -25.31
N PHE A 67 8.49 -5.05 -25.02
CA PHE A 67 7.75 -5.28 -23.77
C PHE A 67 7.35 -6.76 -23.60
N THR A 68 8.36 -7.61 -23.57
CA THR A 68 8.23 -9.05 -23.37
C THR A 68 8.32 -9.37 -21.89
N LEU A 69 7.59 -10.41 -21.49
CA LEU A 69 7.59 -10.98 -20.14
C LEU A 69 9.00 -11.15 -19.55
N LYS A 70 9.98 -11.52 -20.40
CA LYS A 70 11.36 -11.78 -20.00
C LYS A 70 12.14 -10.50 -19.67
N MET A 71 12.05 -9.50 -20.54
CA MET A 71 12.75 -8.23 -20.35
C MET A 71 12.13 -7.43 -19.21
N PHE A 72 10.80 -7.43 -19.10
CA PHE A 72 10.13 -6.80 -17.98
C PHE A 72 10.56 -7.43 -16.65
N LYS A 73 10.57 -8.77 -16.53
CA LYS A 73 11.05 -9.45 -15.31
C LYS A 73 12.49 -9.07 -14.94
N GLN A 74 13.37 -8.92 -15.93
CA GLN A 74 14.77 -8.58 -15.71
C GLN A 74 14.95 -7.13 -15.23
N ASN A 75 14.33 -6.17 -15.91
CA ASN A 75 14.42 -4.76 -15.56
C ASN A 75 13.71 -4.47 -14.24
N PHE A 76 12.58 -5.13 -14.01
CA PHE A 76 11.81 -5.01 -12.78
C PHE A 76 12.61 -5.51 -11.55
N LYS A 77 13.42 -6.56 -11.71
CA LYS A 77 14.33 -7.02 -10.65
C LYS A 77 15.30 -5.92 -10.23
N GLU A 78 15.88 -5.21 -11.19
CA GLU A 78 16.85 -4.14 -10.94
C GLU A 78 16.19 -2.90 -10.33
N TYR A 79 15.13 -2.38 -10.95
CA TYR A 79 14.48 -1.16 -10.50
C TYR A 79 13.80 -1.29 -9.13
N PHE A 80 13.26 -2.48 -8.81
CA PHE A 80 12.61 -2.74 -7.53
C PHE A 80 13.50 -3.45 -6.52
N ARG A 81 14.79 -3.68 -6.86
CA ARG A 81 15.77 -4.33 -5.97
C ARG A 81 15.25 -5.65 -5.39
N ILE A 82 14.76 -6.51 -6.28
CA ILE A 82 14.19 -7.80 -5.88
C ILE A 82 15.32 -8.76 -5.48
N THR A 83 15.23 -9.30 -4.27
CA THR A 83 16.20 -10.25 -3.71
C THR A 83 15.83 -11.68 -4.07
N SER A 84 14.57 -12.08 -3.87
CA SER A 84 14.14 -13.46 -4.05
C SER A 84 12.64 -13.60 -4.35
N GLU A 85 12.27 -14.70 -5.00
CA GLU A 85 10.89 -15.15 -5.11
C GLU A 85 10.46 -15.84 -3.81
N LEU A 86 9.27 -15.51 -3.30
CA LEU A 86 8.71 -16.10 -2.09
C LEU A 86 8.31 -17.56 -2.35
N LYS A 87 9.04 -18.49 -1.73
CA LYS A 87 8.81 -19.93 -1.87
C LYS A 87 7.56 -20.44 -1.14
N ARG A 88 7.08 -19.70 -0.14
CA ARG A 88 5.88 -20.03 0.64
C ARG A 88 4.70 -19.20 0.15
N PRO A 89 3.47 -19.75 0.18
CA PRO A 89 2.30 -19.03 -0.27
C PRO A 89 2.12 -17.77 0.58
N TYR A 90 2.28 -16.61 -0.05
CA TYR A 90 1.96 -15.33 0.51
C TYR A 90 0.46 -15.09 0.33
N LYS A 91 -0.28 -14.91 1.42
CA LYS A 91 -1.73 -14.75 1.38
C LYS A 91 -2.10 -13.28 1.53
N GLN A 92 -2.71 -12.74 0.48
CA GLN A 92 -3.33 -11.42 0.50
C GLN A 92 -4.74 -11.52 1.10
N ASN A 93 -5.11 -10.48 1.83
CA ASN A 93 -6.44 -10.30 2.37
C ASN A 93 -7.11 -9.08 1.74
N PHE A 94 -8.44 -9.13 1.67
CA PHE A 94 -9.27 -7.99 1.32
C PHE A 94 -9.96 -7.46 2.59
N LYS A 95 -10.30 -6.17 2.65
CA LYS A 95 -10.95 -5.56 3.83
C LYS A 95 -12.28 -6.25 4.15
N ASN A 96 -13.10 -6.48 3.14
CA ASN A 96 -14.38 -7.20 3.22
C ASN A 96 -14.24 -8.73 3.31
N LYS A 97 -13.03 -9.30 3.28
CA LYS A 97 -12.76 -10.75 3.28
C LYS A 97 -13.29 -11.52 2.05
N ILE A 98 -13.73 -10.83 1.01
CA ILE A 98 -14.15 -11.42 -0.26
C ILE A 98 -12.97 -11.35 -1.21
N THR A 99 -12.58 -12.49 -1.78
CA THR A 99 -11.49 -12.56 -2.76
C THR A 99 -11.93 -12.03 -4.11
N ASP A 100 -11.06 -11.27 -4.76
CA ASP A 100 -11.21 -10.85 -6.15
C ASP A 100 -10.06 -11.43 -6.97
N ASP A 101 -10.39 -12.30 -7.93
CA ASP A 101 -9.40 -12.98 -8.77
C ASP A 101 -8.56 -12.00 -9.58
N LEU A 102 -9.09 -10.83 -9.95
CA LEU A 102 -8.33 -9.82 -10.68
C LEU A 102 -7.17 -9.28 -9.83
N TYR A 103 -7.38 -9.15 -8.52
CA TYR A 103 -6.42 -8.58 -7.57
C TYR A 103 -5.79 -9.63 -6.65
N THR A 104 -5.92 -10.91 -7.00
CA THR A 104 -5.24 -12.04 -6.36
C THR A 104 -4.08 -12.50 -7.23
N PHE A 105 -2.94 -12.73 -6.58
CA PHE A 105 -1.66 -13.00 -7.24
C PHE A 105 -1.06 -14.29 -6.69
N ASP A 106 -0.39 -15.05 -7.56
CA ASP A 106 0.19 -16.35 -7.20
C ASP A 106 1.69 -16.26 -6.91
N LYS A 107 2.37 -15.26 -7.49
CA LYS A 107 3.82 -15.10 -7.41
C LYS A 107 4.18 -13.76 -6.80
N PHE A 108 5.01 -13.83 -5.77
CA PHE A 108 5.47 -12.68 -5.03
C PHE A 108 6.98 -12.66 -4.90
N TYR A 109 7.52 -11.46 -4.84
CA TYR A 109 8.93 -11.18 -4.78
C TYR A 109 9.23 -10.28 -3.59
N GLU A 110 10.28 -10.59 -2.85
CA GLU A 110 10.74 -9.75 -1.73
C GLU A 110 11.81 -8.78 -2.24
N THR A 111 11.74 -7.54 -1.78
CA THR A 111 12.71 -6.48 -2.08
C THR A 111 13.80 -6.41 -1.02
N GLU A 112 14.91 -5.73 -1.31
CA GLU A 112 15.95 -5.42 -0.31
C GLU A 112 15.42 -4.63 0.89
N THR A 113 14.37 -3.82 0.67
CA THR A 113 13.72 -3.02 1.70
C THR A 113 12.67 -3.79 2.51
N GLY A 114 12.47 -5.08 2.22
CA GLY A 114 11.51 -5.95 2.92
C GLY A 114 10.07 -5.84 2.44
N GLU A 115 9.80 -5.02 1.42
CA GLU A 115 8.49 -4.97 0.76
C GLU A 115 8.23 -6.24 -0.05
N ILE A 116 6.97 -6.60 -0.23
CA ILE A 116 6.57 -7.75 -1.06
C ILE A 116 5.83 -7.25 -2.30
N ILE A 117 6.23 -7.71 -3.49
CA ILE A 117 5.67 -7.26 -4.75
C ILE A 117 5.05 -8.44 -5.49
N GLY A 118 3.78 -8.30 -5.86
CA GLY A 118 3.08 -9.23 -6.74
C GLY A 118 2.90 -8.65 -8.13
N PHE A 119 3.01 -9.49 -9.16
CA PHE A 119 2.88 -9.07 -10.55
C PHE A 119 1.98 -10.02 -11.35
N LYS A 120 0.99 -9.47 -12.05
CA LYS A 120 0.04 -10.23 -12.87
C LYS A 120 -0.07 -9.61 -14.25
N TRP A 121 0.18 -10.42 -15.27
CA TRP A 121 0.06 -10.00 -16.66
C TRP A 121 -1.39 -10.09 -17.11
N SER A 122 -1.89 -9.01 -17.72
CA SER A 122 -3.23 -8.98 -18.31
C SER A 122 -3.16 -9.25 -19.81
N ASN A 123 -2.27 -8.56 -20.54
CA ASN A 123 -2.04 -8.81 -21.95
C ASN A 123 -0.52 -9.00 -22.23
N PRO A 124 -0.08 -10.20 -22.67
CA PRO A 124 1.33 -10.47 -22.94
C PRO A 124 1.90 -9.70 -24.13
N LEU A 125 1.06 -9.16 -25.02
CA LEU A 125 1.47 -8.33 -26.16
C LEU A 125 1.37 -6.82 -25.89
N CYS A 126 0.85 -6.41 -24.71
CA CYS A 126 0.76 -5.03 -24.23
C CYS A 126 0.57 -3.98 -25.34
N LYS A 127 -0.66 -3.80 -25.81
CA LYS A 127 -0.97 -2.81 -26.83
C LYS A 127 -1.13 -1.42 -26.22
N GLU A 128 -1.03 -0.41 -27.09
CA GLU A 128 -1.27 0.98 -26.68
C GLU A 128 -2.69 1.14 -26.11
N ASN A 129 -2.80 1.89 -25.00
CA ASN A 129 -4.04 2.11 -24.24
C ASN A 129 -4.70 0.87 -23.62
N GLU A 130 -4.10 -0.31 -23.70
CA GLU A 130 -4.59 -1.51 -23.02
C GLU A 130 -3.87 -1.74 -21.68
N LEU A 131 -4.57 -2.35 -20.72
CA LEU A 131 -3.96 -2.79 -19.47
C LEU A 131 -2.97 -3.92 -19.77
N CYS A 132 -1.70 -3.67 -19.51
CA CYS A 132 -0.64 -4.64 -19.77
C CYS A 132 -0.44 -5.56 -18.57
N ALA A 133 -0.43 -4.97 -17.37
CA ALA A 133 -0.24 -5.70 -16.14
C ALA A 133 -0.81 -4.96 -14.93
N ILE A 134 -1.03 -5.72 -13.87
CA ILE A 134 -1.36 -5.21 -12.54
C ILE A 134 -0.18 -5.55 -11.64
N MET A 135 0.22 -4.58 -10.83
CA MET A 135 1.26 -4.75 -9.83
C MET A 135 0.69 -4.38 -8.46
N ASN A 136 0.93 -5.24 -7.47
CA ASN A 136 0.68 -4.91 -6.08
C ASN A 136 2.00 -4.80 -5.32
N ILE A 137 1.99 -4.02 -4.25
CA ILE A 137 3.10 -3.85 -3.33
C ILE A 137 2.53 -3.86 -1.93
N ASP A 138 3.04 -4.77 -1.11
CA ASP A 138 2.92 -4.73 0.33
C ASP A 138 4.10 -3.94 0.94
N LEU A 139 3.76 -2.84 1.62
CA LEU A 139 4.73 -1.91 2.21
C LEU A 139 5.23 -2.30 3.61
N ASN A 140 4.59 -3.24 4.29
CA ASN A 140 5.07 -3.79 5.57
C ASN A 140 5.61 -5.23 5.44
N GLY A 141 5.55 -5.78 4.23
CA GLY A 141 6.23 -7.01 3.89
C GLY A 141 5.52 -8.22 4.47
N ARG A 142 6.20 -8.93 5.38
CA ARG A 142 5.64 -10.12 6.03
C ARG A 142 4.83 -9.81 7.29
N GLU A 143 4.82 -8.55 7.73
CA GLU A 143 4.06 -8.14 8.90
C GLU A 143 2.56 -8.10 8.60
N LEU A 144 1.75 -8.77 9.41
CA LEU A 144 0.31 -8.72 9.27
C LEU A 144 -0.23 -7.27 9.34
N PRO A 145 -1.35 -6.96 8.66
CA PRO A 145 -2.38 -7.89 8.16
C PRO A 145 -2.28 -8.42 6.72
N ASN A 146 -1.37 -7.92 5.87
CA ASN A 146 -1.30 -8.24 4.44
C ASN A 146 -2.66 -8.03 3.75
N CYS A 147 -3.24 -6.85 3.90
CA CYS A 147 -4.57 -6.47 3.51
C CYS A 147 -4.59 -5.29 2.52
N TRP A 148 -5.32 -5.46 1.42
CA TRP A 148 -5.63 -4.37 0.48
C TRP A 148 -6.16 -3.13 1.20
N GLY A 149 -5.60 -1.97 0.86
CA GLY A 149 -5.98 -0.68 1.42
C GLY A 149 -5.51 -0.44 2.86
N LYS A 150 -4.61 -1.28 3.40
CA LYS A 150 -3.90 -1.07 4.68
C LYS A 150 -2.39 -1.00 4.50
N ASP A 151 -1.84 -2.07 3.99
CA ASP A 151 -0.41 -2.29 3.74
C ASP A 151 -0.17 -2.72 2.28
N ILE A 152 -1.16 -3.38 1.65
CA ILE A 152 -1.16 -3.69 0.22
C ILE A 152 -1.84 -2.59 -0.60
N PHE A 153 -1.13 -2.10 -1.60
CA PHE A 153 -1.59 -1.14 -2.61
C PHE A 153 -1.16 -1.59 -4.00
N GLY A 154 -1.72 -0.99 -5.04
CA GLY A 154 -1.41 -1.43 -6.40
C GLY A 154 -1.59 -0.39 -7.49
N VAL A 155 -1.03 -0.72 -8.64
CA VAL A 155 -1.07 0.08 -9.86
C VAL A 155 -1.44 -0.76 -11.08
N ASN A 156 -2.13 -0.11 -12.00
CA ASN A 156 -2.34 -0.54 -13.37
C ASN A 156 -1.19 -0.04 -14.24
N ILE A 157 -0.58 -0.95 -14.98
CA ILE A 157 0.54 -0.68 -15.87
C ILE A 157 0.05 -0.74 -17.31
N TYR A 158 0.28 0.36 -18.02
CA TYR A 158 0.07 0.52 -19.45
C TYR A 158 1.42 0.76 -20.12
N LEU A 159 1.45 0.66 -21.45
CA LEU A 159 2.65 0.91 -22.24
C LEU A 159 3.31 2.27 -21.93
N ASN A 160 2.48 3.31 -21.82
CA ASN A 160 2.95 4.70 -21.75
C ASN A 160 2.80 5.35 -20.38
N LYS A 161 2.16 4.66 -19.41
CA LYS A 161 1.80 5.24 -18.11
C LYS A 161 1.57 4.16 -17.05
N VAL A 162 1.65 4.59 -15.80
CA VAL A 162 1.29 3.81 -14.62
C VAL A 162 0.31 4.60 -13.77
N GLU A 163 -0.80 3.96 -13.38
CA GLU A 163 -1.91 4.61 -12.68
C GLU A 163 -2.29 3.80 -11.44
N PRO A 164 -2.62 4.43 -10.31
CA PRO A 164 -3.06 3.71 -9.12
C PRO A 164 -4.42 3.05 -9.41
N ILE A 165 -4.63 1.86 -8.84
CA ILE A 165 -5.91 1.16 -9.02
C ILE A 165 -7.03 1.99 -8.39
N GLY A 166 -8.14 2.14 -9.10
CA GLY A 166 -9.26 3.02 -8.73
C GLY A 166 -9.25 4.38 -9.43
N LYS A 167 -8.16 4.76 -10.13
CA LYS A 167 -8.16 5.99 -10.95
C LYS A 167 -9.15 5.86 -12.11
N GLY A 168 -9.94 6.93 -12.32
CA GLY A 168 -10.97 6.99 -13.37
C GLY A 168 -12.35 6.49 -12.94
N PHE A 169 -12.48 5.88 -11.76
CA PHE A 169 -13.76 5.54 -11.16
C PHE A 169 -14.40 6.74 -10.45
N ASN A 170 -15.71 6.69 -10.25
CA ASN A 170 -16.44 7.68 -9.47
C ASN A 170 -15.94 7.71 -8.01
N LEU A 171 -15.74 8.91 -7.45
CA LEU A 171 -15.21 9.11 -6.09
C LEU A 171 -16.04 8.41 -5.01
N ASN A 172 -17.36 8.29 -5.17
CA ASN A 172 -18.19 7.57 -4.21
C ASN A 172 -17.91 6.07 -4.23
N ILE A 173 -17.66 5.49 -5.41
CA ILE A 173 -17.27 4.08 -5.54
C ILE A 173 -15.90 3.86 -4.88
N VAL A 174 -14.95 4.73 -5.17
CA VAL A 174 -13.60 4.68 -4.60
C VAL A 174 -13.63 4.81 -3.07
N ARG A 175 -14.37 5.78 -2.54
CA ARG A 175 -14.54 5.96 -1.09
C ARG A 175 -15.24 4.75 -0.46
N ASN A 176 -16.31 4.24 -1.07
CA ASN A 176 -17.05 3.09 -0.53
C ASN A 176 -16.21 1.81 -0.52
N ASP A 177 -15.37 1.60 -1.53
CA ASP A 177 -14.42 0.49 -1.55
C ASP A 177 -13.36 0.61 -0.44
N CYS A 178 -13.03 1.84 -0.05
CA CYS A 178 -12.20 2.11 1.13
C CYS A 178 -12.93 2.07 2.46
N GLY A 179 -14.25 1.92 2.46
CA GLY A 179 -15.03 1.77 3.68
C GLY A 179 -14.82 0.42 4.37
N LYS A 180 -15.61 0.17 5.42
CA LYS A 180 -15.57 -1.09 6.19
C LYS A 180 -15.96 -2.32 5.38
N ASN A 181 -16.87 -2.14 4.40
CA ASN A 181 -17.45 -3.23 3.61
C ASN A 181 -16.85 -3.37 2.21
N GLY A 182 -15.90 -2.51 1.86
CA GLY A 182 -15.23 -2.55 0.56
C GLY A 182 -14.04 -3.50 0.52
N SER A 183 -13.49 -3.74 -0.67
CA SER A 183 -12.35 -4.62 -0.86
C SER A 183 -11.04 -4.00 -0.37
N GLY A 184 -10.95 -2.66 -0.43
CA GLY A 184 -9.77 -1.86 -0.11
C GLY A 184 -8.82 -1.65 -1.29
N VAL A 185 -9.12 -2.23 -2.46
CA VAL A 185 -8.25 -2.16 -3.65
C VAL A 185 -8.14 -0.73 -4.18
N TYR A 186 -9.25 0.01 -4.24
CA TYR A 186 -9.29 1.39 -4.74
C TYR A 186 -8.68 2.40 -3.78
N CYS A 187 -8.28 1.97 -2.58
CA CYS A 187 -7.53 2.82 -1.66
C CYS A 187 -6.15 3.18 -2.20
N SER A 188 -5.64 2.40 -3.16
CA SER A 188 -4.46 2.74 -3.93
C SER A 188 -4.57 4.13 -4.58
N TYR A 189 -5.74 4.51 -5.10
CA TYR A 189 -5.99 5.85 -5.63
C TYR A 189 -6.53 6.81 -4.57
N TYR A 190 -7.46 6.36 -3.72
CA TYR A 190 -8.12 7.21 -2.74
C TYR A 190 -7.13 7.97 -1.85
N TYR A 191 -6.12 7.28 -1.31
CA TYR A 191 -5.16 7.88 -0.40
C TYR A 191 -4.19 8.84 -1.10
N LEU A 192 -3.88 8.63 -2.38
CA LEU A 192 -3.06 9.55 -3.16
C LEU A 192 -3.77 10.89 -3.43
N MET A 193 -5.10 10.92 -3.35
CA MET A 193 -5.89 12.14 -3.46
C MET A 193 -6.15 12.84 -2.12
N GLY A 194 -5.52 12.38 -1.03
CA GLY A 194 -5.75 12.91 0.31
C GLY A 194 -6.91 12.26 1.07
N GLY A 195 -7.41 11.11 0.60
CA GLY A 195 -8.27 10.24 1.40
C GLY A 195 -7.54 9.71 2.63
N PHE A 196 -8.26 9.48 3.71
CA PHE A 196 -7.72 8.93 4.96
C PHE A 196 -8.35 7.56 5.28
N PHE A 197 -7.73 6.86 6.22
CA PHE A 197 -8.22 5.57 6.70
C PHE A 197 -9.50 5.71 7.51
N ASP A 198 -10.58 5.07 7.05
CA ASP A 198 -11.78 4.82 7.87
C ASP A 198 -11.52 3.85 9.05
#